data_AF-A0A3R9T613-F1
#
_entry.id   AF-A0A3R9T613-F1
#
_cell.length_a   1.000
_cell.length_b   1.000
_cell.length_c   1.000
_cell.angle_alpha   90.00
_cell.angle_beta   90.00
_cell.angle_gamma   90.00
#
_symmetry.space_group_name_H-M   'P 1'
#
loop_
_entity.id
_entity.type
_entity.pdbx_description
1 polymer ?
#
loop_
_entity_poly.entity_id
_entity_poly.type
_entity_poly.pdbx_seq_one_letter_code
_entity_poly.pdbx_strand_id
1 'polypeptide(L)'
;MQEFTISNGYFYLWNTYLKEKGIDWQTLNLSEIQTRQVQNILSASIDAQSSLDLFIELLEITETRLHVTNLALEMAACITPANFGVLGYMASRSDTLGQVVEYIAKFHRLVIDGAQVIPIQIEQDASKIRLYWPLVDDSNILLSELTLAAMVQLAKQIAPVHEFLLQHVEFVHRARGAVVHYQRFFQCKLSFERPYYALTFASESLNVRPQHADPTLVQLLVKQAEEALVQRKIHADLVQQ
;
A
#
# COMPACT_ATOMS: atom_id res chain seq x y z
N MET A 1 11.97 -18.70 -11.13
CA MET A 1 11.70 -17.99 -9.87
C MET A 1 10.43 -17.21 -10.10
N GLN A 2 9.39 -17.39 -9.27
CA GLN A 2 8.14 -16.65 -9.47
C GLN A 2 8.42 -15.16 -9.23
N GLU A 3 8.21 -14.33 -10.25
CA GLU A 3 8.45 -12.88 -10.19
C GLU A 3 7.48 -12.24 -9.20
N PHE A 4 7.95 -11.28 -8.39
CA PHE A 4 7.07 -10.52 -7.51
C PHE A 4 6.20 -9.60 -8.35
N THR A 5 4.91 -9.53 -7.99
CA THR A 5 3.95 -8.69 -8.70
C THR A 5 3.24 -7.75 -7.75
N ILE A 6 2.84 -6.59 -8.26
CA ILE A 6 2.06 -5.58 -7.55
C ILE A 6 0.81 -5.22 -8.35
N SER A 7 -0.27 -4.89 -7.66
CA SER A 7 -1.51 -4.40 -8.27
C SER A 7 -1.23 -3.16 -9.14
N ASN A 8 -1.85 -3.14 -10.33
CA ASN A 8 -1.80 -2.01 -11.25
C ASN A 8 -2.28 -0.72 -10.59
N GLY A 9 -3.11 -0.79 -9.55
CA GLY A 9 -3.52 0.36 -8.75
C GLY A 9 -2.38 1.23 -8.23
N TYR A 10 -1.17 0.69 -8.05
CA TYR A 10 0.04 1.44 -7.72
C TYR A 10 0.61 2.23 -8.91
N PHE A 11 0.56 1.69 -10.12
CA PHE A 11 0.92 2.41 -11.35
C PHE A 11 -0.08 3.52 -11.64
N TYR A 12 -1.37 3.26 -11.42
CA TYR A 12 -2.41 4.30 -11.49
C TYR A 12 -2.19 5.38 -10.43
N LEU A 13 -1.83 5.02 -9.19
CA LEU A 13 -1.50 5.98 -8.13
C LEU A 13 -0.32 6.88 -8.53
N TRP A 14 0.77 6.27 -9.01
CA TRP A 14 1.94 6.98 -9.50
C TRP A 14 1.59 7.96 -10.64
N ASN A 15 0.80 7.52 -11.61
CA ASN A 15 0.35 8.38 -12.71
C ASN A 15 -0.56 9.53 -12.23
N THR A 16 -1.44 9.27 -11.25
CA THR A 16 -2.27 10.32 -10.63
C THR A 16 -1.41 11.37 -9.95
N TYR A 17 -0.42 10.94 -9.15
CA TYR A 17 0.53 11.84 -8.51
C TYR A 17 1.26 12.72 -9.53
N LEU A 18 1.78 12.14 -10.62
CA LEU A 18 2.46 12.90 -11.67
C LEU A 18 1.53 13.92 -12.33
N LYS A 19 0.29 13.53 -12.63
CA LYS A 19 -0.73 14.43 -13.20
C LYS A 19 -1.07 15.59 -12.27
N GLU A 20 -1.19 15.36 -10.96
CA GLU A 20 -1.40 16.44 -9.97
C GLU A 20 -0.23 17.43 -9.93
N LYS A 21 0.98 16.98 -10.25
CA LYS A 21 2.16 17.85 -10.43
C LYS A 21 2.25 18.50 -11.82
N GLY A 22 1.30 18.21 -12.72
CA GLY A 22 1.33 18.70 -14.10
C GLY A 22 2.40 18.02 -14.97
N ILE A 23 2.81 16.80 -14.60
CA ILE A 23 3.89 16.07 -15.26
C ILE A 23 3.29 14.91 -16.06
N ASP A 24 3.64 14.84 -17.34
CA ASP A 24 3.40 13.65 -18.15
C ASP A 24 4.51 12.64 -17.90
N TRP A 25 4.15 11.41 -17.50
CA TRP A 25 5.10 10.34 -17.24
C TRP A 25 5.99 10.02 -18.45
N GLN A 26 5.54 10.29 -19.67
CA GLN A 26 6.35 10.13 -20.89
C GLN A 26 7.60 11.03 -20.89
N THR A 27 7.60 12.11 -20.11
CA THR A 27 8.74 13.04 -19.99
C THR A 27 9.83 12.56 -19.03
N LEU A 28 9.61 11.46 -18.30
CA LEU A 28 10.56 10.91 -17.33
C LEU A 28 11.77 10.20 -17.98
N ASN A 29 11.84 10.18 -19.33
CA ASN A 29 12.90 9.55 -20.12
C ASN A 29 13.08 8.06 -19.78
N LEU A 30 11.96 7.34 -19.72
CA LEU A 30 11.94 5.89 -19.60
C LEU A 30 12.55 5.27 -20.86
N SER A 31 13.11 4.05 -20.75
CA SER A 31 13.49 3.28 -21.94
C SER A 31 12.27 2.96 -22.82
N GLU A 32 12.49 2.61 -24.09
CA GLU A 32 11.38 2.21 -24.98
C GLU A 32 10.59 1.01 -24.41
N ILE A 33 11.29 0.08 -23.76
CA ILE A 33 10.68 -1.11 -23.15
C ILE A 33 9.78 -0.69 -21.98
N GLN A 34 10.32 0.08 -21.04
CA GLN A 34 9.57 0.60 -19.88
C GLN A 34 8.36 1.44 -20.33
N THR A 35 8.53 2.27 -21.37
CA THR A 35 7.44 3.09 -21.93
C THR A 35 6.28 2.22 -22.42
N ARG A 36 6.56 1.16 -23.20
CA ARG A 36 5.55 0.23 -23.68
C ARG A 36 4.90 -0.54 -22.54
N GLN A 37 5.68 -0.99 -21.56
CA GLN A 37 5.16 -1.68 -20.38
C GLN A 37 4.20 -0.78 -19.59
N VAL A 38 4.62 0.44 -19.23
CA VAL A 38 3.78 1.42 -18.51
C VAL A 38 2.50 1.73 -19.30
N GLN A 39 2.60 1.94 -20.61
CA GLN A 39 1.42 2.20 -21.44
C GLN A 39 0.43 1.03 -21.42
N ASN A 40 0.92 -0.21 -21.54
CA ASN A 40 0.07 -1.39 -21.45
C ASN A 40 -0.59 -1.51 -20.07
N ILE A 41 0.16 -1.30 -18.99
CA ILE A 41 -0.32 -1.37 -17.61
C ILE A 41 -1.41 -0.34 -17.35
N LEU A 42 -1.19 0.92 -17.76
CA LEU A 42 -2.16 2.01 -17.62
C LEU A 42 -3.37 1.91 -18.57
N SER A 43 -3.39 0.91 -19.47
CA SER A 43 -4.55 0.56 -20.30
C SER A 43 -5.29 -0.69 -19.79
N ALA A 44 -4.65 -1.47 -18.91
CA ALA A 44 -5.21 -2.67 -18.32
C ALA A 44 -6.07 -2.35 -17.09
N SER A 45 -6.83 -3.34 -16.60
CA SER A 45 -7.63 -3.18 -15.40
C SER A 45 -6.78 -2.87 -14.15
N ILE A 46 -7.32 -2.09 -13.23
CA ILE A 46 -6.64 -1.64 -12.01
C ILE A 46 -6.35 -2.79 -11.02
N ASP A 47 -7.16 -3.85 -11.08
CA ASP A 47 -7.04 -5.06 -10.24
C ASP A 47 -6.14 -6.13 -10.85
N ALA A 48 -5.65 -5.94 -12.08
CA ALA A 48 -4.58 -6.75 -12.64
C ALA A 48 -3.25 -6.48 -11.90
N GLN A 49 -2.27 -7.36 -12.11
CA GLN A 49 -0.96 -7.24 -11.51
C GLN A 49 0.15 -7.17 -12.56
N SER A 50 1.22 -6.47 -12.20
CA SER A 50 2.40 -6.27 -13.05
C SER A 50 3.67 -6.42 -12.22
N SER A 51 4.82 -6.46 -12.89
CA SER A 51 6.14 -6.61 -12.25
C SER A 51 6.35 -5.58 -11.14
N LEU A 52 6.69 -6.07 -9.94
CA LEU A 52 7.04 -5.22 -8.80
C LEU A 52 8.36 -4.48 -9.06
N ASP A 53 9.34 -5.16 -9.67
CA ASP A 53 10.66 -4.59 -9.96
C ASP A 53 10.53 -3.37 -10.88
N LEU A 54 9.71 -3.48 -11.94
CA LEU A 54 9.39 -2.34 -12.80
C LEU A 54 8.80 -1.17 -11.99
N PHE A 55 7.92 -1.45 -11.03
CA PHE A 55 7.33 -0.40 -10.21
C PHE A 55 8.38 0.28 -9.33
N ILE A 56 9.29 -0.47 -8.71
CA ILE A 56 10.40 0.06 -7.91
C ILE A 56 11.30 0.95 -8.77
N GLU A 57 11.68 0.49 -9.97
CA GLU A 57 12.47 1.28 -10.93
C GLU A 57 11.78 2.62 -11.27
N LEU A 58 10.46 2.61 -11.51
CA LEU A 58 9.73 3.85 -11.81
C LEU A 58 9.76 4.83 -10.64
N LEU A 59 9.67 4.34 -9.41
CA LEU A 59 9.76 5.19 -8.23
C LEU A 59 11.15 5.84 -8.10
N GLU A 60 12.22 5.07 -8.31
CA GLU A 60 13.60 5.58 -8.28
C GLU A 60 13.87 6.61 -9.38
N ILE A 61 13.40 6.33 -10.60
CA ILE A 61 13.47 7.29 -11.72
C ILE A 61 12.72 8.57 -11.35
N THR A 62 11.53 8.45 -10.76
CA THR A 62 10.70 9.60 -10.38
C THR A 62 11.37 10.44 -9.31
N GLU A 63 11.90 9.85 -8.22
CA GLU A 63 12.63 10.58 -7.19
C GLU A 63 13.84 11.33 -7.77
N THR A 64 14.60 10.67 -8.63
CA THR A 64 15.79 11.23 -9.26
C THR A 64 15.44 12.40 -10.17
N ARG A 65 14.42 12.25 -11.02
CA ARG A 65 14.01 13.25 -12.01
C ARG A 65 13.35 14.47 -11.39
N LEU A 66 12.57 14.26 -10.34
CA LEU A 66 11.84 15.36 -9.67
C LEU A 66 12.64 15.96 -8.52
N HIS A 67 13.79 15.37 -8.15
CA HIS A 67 14.60 15.77 -7.00
C HIS A 67 13.80 15.84 -5.69
N VAL A 68 12.90 14.87 -5.49
CA VAL A 68 12.04 14.76 -4.30
C VAL A 68 12.52 13.64 -3.40
N THR A 69 12.54 13.88 -2.09
CA THR A 69 13.00 12.90 -1.08
C THR A 69 11.86 12.27 -0.27
N ASN A 70 10.63 12.71 -0.52
CA ASN A 70 9.41 12.33 0.20
C ASN A 70 8.35 11.76 -0.75
N LEU A 71 8.76 11.16 -1.89
CA LEU A 71 7.86 10.69 -2.94
C LEU A 71 6.76 9.77 -2.40
N ALA A 72 7.11 8.82 -1.53
CA ALA A 72 6.14 7.92 -0.90
C ALA A 72 5.02 8.68 -0.18
N LEU A 73 5.35 9.75 0.55
CA LEU A 73 4.36 10.55 1.29
C LEU A 73 3.49 11.38 0.34
N GLU A 74 4.07 11.93 -0.73
CA GLU A 74 3.31 12.70 -1.71
C GLU A 74 2.37 11.81 -2.52
N MET A 75 2.85 10.66 -2.99
CA MET A 75 2.01 9.66 -3.64
C MET A 75 0.91 9.17 -2.70
N ALA A 76 1.24 8.93 -1.43
CA ALA A 76 0.25 8.45 -0.47
C ALA A 76 -0.89 9.45 -0.27
N ALA A 77 -0.66 10.76 -0.42
CA ALA A 77 -1.73 11.75 -0.31
C ALA A 77 -2.79 11.62 -1.43
N CYS A 78 -2.44 11.03 -2.57
CA CYS A 78 -3.34 10.82 -3.72
C CYS A 78 -4.13 9.49 -3.64
N ILE A 79 -3.94 8.70 -2.58
CA ILE A 79 -4.53 7.37 -2.46
C ILE A 79 -6.05 7.45 -2.35
N THR A 80 -6.71 6.47 -2.96
CA THR A 80 -8.12 6.16 -2.78
C THR A 80 -8.28 4.65 -2.58
N PRO A 81 -9.44 4.18 -2.06
CA PRO A 81 -9.75 2.75 -2.00
C PRO A 81 -9.58 2.02 -3.35
N ALA A 82 -9.84 2.70 -4.48
CA ALA A 82 -9.72 2.10 -5.81
C ALA A 82 -8.30 1.62 -6.14
N ASN A 83 -7.26 2.28 -5.59
CA ASN A 83 -5.87 1.91 -5.81
C ASN A 83 -5.50 0.52 -5.23
N PHE A 84 -6.34 -0.05 -4.37
CA PHE A 84 -6.16 -1.38 -3.81
C PHE A 84 -7.21 -2.39 -4.29
N GLY A 85 -7.97 -2.04 -5.35
CA GLY A 85 -9.01 -2.89 -5.92
C GLY A 85 -10.00 -3.41 -4.86
N VAL A 86 -10.31 -4.71 -4.91
CA VAL A 86 -11.26 -5.35 -3.99
C VAL A 86 -10.88 -5.17 -2.53
N LEU A 87 -9.58 -5.20 -2.17
CA LEU A 87 -9.14 -5.04 -0.78
C LEU A 87 -9.42 -3.61 -0.26
N GLY A 88 -9.18 -2.60 -1.09
CA GLY A 88 -9.47 -1.21 -0.70
C GLY A 88 -10.97 -0.97 -0.54
N TYR A 89 -11.79 -1.55 -1.42
CA TYR A 89 -13.24 -1.46 -1.27
C TYR A 89 -13.73 -2.20 -0.03
N MET A 90 -13.22 -3.41 0.25
CA MET A 90 -13.50 -4.13 1.49
C MET A 90 -13.17 -3.25 2.69
N ALA A 91 -11.99 -2.64 2.73
CA ALA A 91 -11.59 -1.74 3.81
C ALA A 91 -12.58 -0.58 3.99
N SER A 92 -12.98 0.10 2.90
CA SER A 92 -13.88 1.25 2.95
C SER A 92 -15.33 0.93 3.32
N ARG A 93 -15.75 -0.34 3.18
CA ARG A 93 -17.12 -0.80 3.41
C ARG A 93 -17.25 -1.70 4.64
N SER A 94 -16.14 -2.10 5.26
CA SER A 94 -16.11 -2.89 6.49
C SER A 94 -16.94 -2.28 7.60
N ASP A 95 -17.41 -3.13 8.50
CA ASP A 95 -18.19 -2.67 9.66
C ASP A 95 -17.32 -2.04 10.74
N THR A 96 -16.06 -2.47 10.85
CA THR A 96 -15.10 -1.95 11.83
C THR A 96 -13.67 -1.93 11.27
N LEU A 97 -12.79 -1.07 11.81
CA LEU A 97 -11.37 -1.11 11.47
C LEU A 97 -10.69 -2.41 11.89
N GLY A 98 -11.21 -3.12 12.91
CA GLY A 98 -10.77 -4.48 13.23
C GLY A 98 -10.95 -5.44 12.07
N GLN A 99 -12.11 -5.39 11.42
CA GLN A 99 -12.36 -6.18 10.22
C GLN A 99 -11.42 -5.78 9.07
N VAL A 100 -11.07 -4.48 8.95
CA VAL A 100 -10.08 -4.02 7.96
C VAL A 100 -8.71 -4.63 8.21
N VAL A 101 -8.25 -4.65 9.47
CA VAL A 101 -6.96 -5.26 9.84
C VAL A 101 -6.94 -6.75 9.50
N GLU A 102 -8.02 -7.48 9.79
CA GLU A 102 -8.17 -8.89 9.42
C GLU A 102 -8.09 -9.10 7.90
N TYR A 103 -8.75 -8.23 7.12
CA TYR A 103 -8.72 -8.31 5.66
C TYR A 103 -7.35 -7.97 5.08
N ILE A 104 -6.63 -7.00 5.64
CA ILE A 104 -5.25 -6.73 5.24
C ILE A 104 -4.40 -7.99 5.47
N ALA A 105 -4.47 -8.60 6.66
CA ALA A 105 -3.70 -9.81 6.95
C ALA A 105 -4.05 -10.96 5.99
N LYS A 106 -5.34 -11.20 5.73
CA LYS A 106 -5.83 -12.32 4.90
C LYS A 106 -5.60 -12.11 3.41
N PHE A 107 -5.78 -10.88 2.91
CA PHE A 107 -5.85 -10.58 1.47
C PHE A 107 -4.72 -9.67 0.96
N HIS A 108 -3.67 -9.40 1.74
CA HIS A 108 -2.51 -8.60 1.30
C HIS A 108 -1.92 -9.07 -0.04
N ARG A 109 -1.98 -10.38 -0.32
CA ARG A 109 -1.52 -10.96 -1.58
C ARG A 109 -2.26 -10.45 -2.81
N LEU A 110 -3.48 -9.92 -2.65
CA LEU A 110 -4.19 -9.25 -3.74
C LEU A 110 -3.47 -7.99 -4.23
N VAL A 111 -2.72 -7.34 -3.32
CA VAL A 111 -1.98 -6.12 -3.58
C VAL A 111 -0.54 -6.42 -4.01
N ILE A 112 0.22 -7.19 -3.24
CA ILE A 112 1.59 -7.62 -3.58
C ILE A 112 1.65 -9.14 -3.48
N ASP A 113 1.98 -9.82 -4.57
CA ASP A 113 2.07 -11.28 -4.63
C ASP A 113 3.49 -11.75 -4.99
N GLY A 114 3.85 -12.96 -4.55
CA GLY A 114 5.17 -13.54 -4.74
C GLY A 114 5.50 -14.58 -3.68
N ALA A 115 6.38 -15.53 -4.02
CA ALA A 115 6.68 -16.68 -3.17
C ALA A 115 7.33 -16.32 -1.82
N GLN A 116 7.96 -15.15 -1.70
CA GLN A 116 8.63 -14.70 -0.47
C GLN A 116 8.04 -13.41 0.11
N VAL A 117 6.78 -13.07 -0.23
CA VAL A 117 6.10 -11.95 0.42
C VAL A 117 5.96 -12.26 1.92
N ILE A 118 6.56 -11.40 2.76
CA ILE A 118 6.48 -11.53 4.20
C ILE A 118 5.15 -10.95 4.68
N PRO A 119 4.30 -11.73 5.37
CA PRO A 119 3.02 -11.23 5.85
C PRO A 119 3.22 -10.21 6.98
N ILE A 120 2.33 -9.22 7.01
CA ILE A 120 2.24 -8.26 8.12
C ILE A 120 1.95 -9.02 9.41
N GLN A 121 2.80 -8.81 10.41
CA GLN A 121 2.62 -9.34 11.75
C GLN A 121 1.74 -8.40 12.58
N ILE A 122 0.92 -8.97 13.46
CA ILE A 122 0.00 -8.24 14.32
C ILE A 122 0.33 -8.57 15.78
N GLU A 123 0.71 -7.54 16.52
CA GLU A 123 0.84 -7.57 17.97
C GLU A 123 -0.30 -6.75 18.58
N GLN A 124 -1.04 -7.33 19.51
CA GLN A 124 -2.16 -6.65 20.18
C GLN A 124 -2.07 -6.82 21.69
N ASP A 125 -2.27 -5.72 22.41
CA ASP A 125 -2.56 -5.73 23.84
C ASP A 125 -3.84 -4.92 24.15
N ALA A 126 -4.15 -4.77 25.44
CA ALA A 126 -5.36 -4.09 25.89
C ALA A 126 -5.46 -2.62 25.44
N SER A 127 -4.33 -1.97 25.14
CA SER A 127 -4.22 -0.54 24.87
C SER A 127 -3.83 -0.21 23.43
N LYS A 128 -3.06 -1.08 22.76
CA LYS A 128 -2.53 -0.81 21.42
C LYS A 128 -2.54 -2.03 20.51
N ILE A 129 -2.53 -1.74 19.22
CA ILE A 129 -2.26 -2.68 18.14
C ILE A 129 -1.06 -2.18 17.35
N ARG A 130 -0.17 -3.10 17.02
CA ARG A 130 1.02 -2.87 16.23
C ARG A 130 1.02 -3.80 15.02
N LEU A 131 0.98 -3.20 13.84
CA LEU A 131 1.18 -3.88 12.54
C LEU A 131 2.63 -3.69 12.14
N TYR A 132 3.37 -4.76 11.85
CA TYR A 132 4.81 -4.64 11.54
C TYR A 132 5.34 -5.70 10.59
N TRP A 133 6.42 -5.36 9.88
CA TRP A 133 7.14 -6.27 8.99
C TRP A 133 8.61 -5.82 8.83
N PRO A 134 9.55 -6.73 8.53
CA PRO A 134 10.96 -6.39 8.33
C PRO A 134 11.20 -5.79 6.94
N LEU A 135 12.33 -5.13 6.77
CA LEU A 135 12.87 -4.82 5.44
C LEU A 135 13.40 -6.10 4.81
N VAL A 136 12.97 -6.39 3.57
CA VAL A 136 13.44 -7.57 2.81
C VAL A 136 14.73 -7.27 2.07
N ASP A 137 14.77 -6.13 1.37
CA ASP A 137 15.90 -5.66 0.56
C ASP A 137 15.87 -4.13 0.50
N ASP A 138 17.02 -3.47 0.41
CA ASP A 138 17.12 -2.00 0.41
C ASP A 138 16.37 -1.33 -0.76
N SER A 139 16.21 -2.01 -1.90
CA SER A 139 15.38 -1.53 -3.02
C SER A 139 13.90 -1.35 -2.63
N ASN A 140 13.44 -2.06 -1.60
CA ASN A 140 12.05 -1.99 -1.10
C ASN A 140 11.83 -0.87 -0.07
N ILE A 141 12.84 -0.05 0.25
CA ILE A 141 12.69 1.02 1.25
C ILE A 141 11.55 1.97 0.88
N LEU A 142 11.54 2.49 -0.35
CA LEU A 142 10.54 3.46 -0.79
C LEU A 142 9.15 2.84 -0.90
N LEU A 143 9.05 1.59 -1.35
CA LEU A 143 7.79 0.85 -1.35
C LEU A 143 7.25 0.61 0.07
N SER A 144 8.14 0.32 1.03
CA SER A 144 7.77 0.12 2.43
C SER A 144 7.29 1.41 3.08
N GLU A 145 7.95 2.54 2.81
CA GLU A 145 7.46 3.87 3.21
C GLU A 145 6.08 4.16 2.61
N LEU A 146 5.89 3.90 1.31
CA LEU A 146 4.62 4.07 0.63
C LEU A 146 3.54 3.17 1.24
N THR A 147 3.87 1.95 1.62
CA THR A 147 2.93 1.00 2.24
C THR A 147 2.48 1.47 3.63
N LEU A 148 3.40 1.96 4.48
CA LEU A 148 3.05 2.60 5.75
C LEU A 148 2.14 3.81 5.56
N ALA A 149 2.54 4.70 4.65
CA ALA A 149 1.80 5.92 4.36
C ALA A 149 0.42 5.62 3.76
N ALA A 150 0.32 4.59 2.92
CA ALA A 150 -0.91 4.10 2.32
C ALA A 150 -1.91 3.59 3.35
N MET A 151 -1.47 2.74 4.28
CA MET A 151 -2.34 2.25 5.34
C MET A 151 -2.87 3.38 6.22
N VAL A 152 -2.01 4.34 6.58
CA VAL A 152 -2.42 5.51 7.37
C VAL A 152 -3.37 6.41 6.60
N GLN A 153 -3.09 6.70 5.33
CA GLN A 153 -3.98 7.52 4.50
C GLN A 153 -5.35 6.86 4.36
N LEU A 154 -5.39 5.57 4.03
CA LEU A 154 -6.63 4.84 3.84
C LEU A 154 -7.43 4.81 5.15
N ALA A 155 -6.78 4.53 6.29
CA ALA A 155 -7.43 4.56 7.60
C ALA A 155 -8.03 5.95 7.92
N LYS A 156 -7.29 7.03 7.66
CA LYS A 156 -7.78 8.41 7.84
C LYS A 156 -8.94 8.77 6.91
N GLN A 157 -8.99 8.20 5.70
CA GLN A 157 -10.07 8.44 4.74
C GLN A 157 -11.36 7.70 5.10
N ILE A 158 -11.25 6.46 5.56
CA ILE A 158 -12.43 5.62 5.81
C ILE A 158 -13.00 5.84 7.21
N ALA A 159 -12.16 6.15 8.20
CA ALA A 159 -12.60 6.43 9.56
C ALA A 159 -13.29 7.81 9.63
N PRO A 160 -14.24 8.01 10.55
CA PRO A 160 -14.67 9.35 10.93
C PRO A 160 -13.49 10.19 11.41
N VAL A 161 -13.63 11.51 11.25
CA VAL A 161 -12.56 12.47 11.58
C VAL A 161 -12.14 12.30 13.04
N HIS A 162 -10.83 12.18 13.28
CA HIS A 162 -10.20 12.02 14.60
C HIS A 162 -10.49 10.69 15.33
N GLU A 163 -11.16 9.72 14.72
CA GLU A 163 -11.43 8.43 15.38
C GLU A 163 -10.32 7.39 15.17
N PHE A 164 -9.52 7.51 14.12
CA PHE A 164 -8.32 6.68 13.96
C PHE A 164 -7.14 7.25 14.76
N LEU A 165 -6.84 6.64 15.91
CA LEU A 165 -5.86 7.14 16.87
C LEU A 165 -4.47 6.53 16.63
N LEU A 166 -3.78 7.05 15.61
CA LEU A 166 -2.39 6.68 15.32
C LEU A 166 -1.44 7.22 16.40
N GLN A 167 -0.63 6.33 16.99
CA GLN A 167 0.23 6.66 18.13
C GLN A 167 1.71 6.73 17.73
N HIS A 168 2.19 5.79 16.91
CA HIS A 168 3.62 5.67 16.60
C HIS A 168 3.83 5.00 15.23
N VAL A 169 4.77 5.56 14.45
CA VAL A 169 5.29 4.93 13.23
C VAL A 169 6.79 4.69 13.36
N GLU A 170 7.23 3.51 12.93
CA GLU A 170 8.62 3.08 12.92
C GLU A 170 9.11 2.85 11.48
N PHE A 171 10.32 3.31 11.19
CA PHE A 171 11.02 3.11 9.93
C PHE A 171 12.33 2.36 10.17
N VAL A 172 12.68 1.46 9.26
CA VAL A 172 13.92 0.68 9.35
C VAL A 172 15.15 1.53 9.08
N HIS A 173 15.03 2.47 8.15
CA HIS A 173 16.11 3.34 7.70
C HIS A 173 16.11 4.68 8.47
N ARG A 174 17.20 5.44 8.34
CA ARG A 174 17.26 6.87 8.70
C ARG A 174 16.30 7.68 7.82
N ALA A 175 15.82 8.83 8.28
CA ALA A 175 14.97 9.71 7.45
C ALA A 175 15.65 10.03 6.10
N ARG A 176 14.92 9.84 4.98
CA ARG A 176 15.45 10.03 3.62
C ARG A 176 15.47 11.49 3.18
N GLY A 177 14.76 12.35 3.91
CA GLY A 177 14.70 13.79 3.71
C GLY A 177 14.33 14.52 4.99
N ALA A 178 13.83 15.76 4.87
CA ALA A 178 13.47 16.55 6.04
C ALA A 178 12.34 15.89 6.85
N VAL A 179 12.60 15.62 8.13
CA VAL A 179 11.67 14.93 9.06
C VAL A 179 10.32 15.64 9.17
N VAL A 180 10.27 16.95 8.90
CA VAL A 180 9.04 17.76 8.90
C VAL A 180 7.97 17.21 7.93
N HIS A 181 8.37 16.59 6.80
CA HIS A 181 7.40 16.00 5.86
C HIS A 181 6.70 14.79 6.49
N TYR A 182 7.45 13.91 7.16
CA TYR A 182 6.90 12.77 7.89
C TYR A 182 6.01 13.25 9.05
N GLN A 183 6.46 14.23 9.82
CA GLN A 183 5.69 14.78 10.95
C GLN A 183 4.34 15.36 10.50
N ARG A 184 4.34 16.12 9.39
CA ARG A 184 3.11 16.70 8.81
C ARG A 184 2.14 15.63 8.32
N PHE A 185 2.65 14.56 7.71
CA PHE A 185 1.84 13.47 7.17
C PHE A 185 1.25 12.58 8.27
N PHE A 186 2.11 12.05 9.15
CA PHE A 186 1.69 11.05 10.15
C PHE A 186 1.03 11.68 11.37
N GLN A 187 1.51 12.84 11.85
CA GLN A 187 0.97 13.55 13.01
C GLN A 187 0.99 12.73 14.31
N CYS A 188 2.02 11.89 14.48
CA CYS A 188 2.23 11.08 15.68
C CYS A 188 3.72 10.99 16.02
N LYS A 189 4.08 10.17 17.02
CA LYS A 189 5.48 9.86 17.31
C LYS A 189 6.10 9.14 16.09
N LEU A 190 7.35 9.48 15.76
CA LEU A 190 8.12 8.84 14.70
C LEU A 190 9.43 8.31 15.26
N SER A 191 9.81 7.10 14.87
CA SER A 191 11.12 6.51 15.14
C SER A 191 11.75 6.03 13.84
N PHE A 192 13.02 6.35 13.64
CA PHE A 192 13.84 5.84 12.54
C PHE A 192 14.86 4.86 13.09
N GLU A 193 15.54 4.14 12.20
CA GLU A 193 16.60 3.17 12.53
C GLU A 193 16.13 2.09 13.52
N ARG A 194 14.95 1.53 13.23
CA ARG A 194 14.33 0.44 14.00
C ARG A 194 14.46 -0.90 13.25
N PRO A 195 14.31 -2.05 13.93
CA PRO A 195 14.39 -3.34 13.24
C PRO A 195 13.23 -3.62 12.27
N TYR A 196 12.11 -2.89 12.39
CA TYR A 196 10.90 -3.13 11.60
C TYR A 196 10.27 -1.82 11.11
N TYR A 197 9.54 -1.91 10.00
CA TYR A 197 8.48 -0.96 9.70
C TYR A 197 7.29 -1.28 10.60
N ALA A 198 6.70 -0.28 11.22
CA ALA A 198 5.54 -0.50 12.08
C ALA A 198 4.57 0.67 12.14
N LEU A 199 3.28 0.33 12.30
CA LEU A 199 2.21 1.25 12.67
C LEU A 199 1.63 0.80 14.00
N THR A 200 1.62 1.69 14.98
CA THR A 200 0.96 1.46 16.27
C THR A 200 -0.18 2.45 16.46
N PHE A 201 -1.37 1.95 16.80
CA PHE A 201 -2.57 2.75 17.07
C PHE A 201 -3.35 2.18 18.26
N ALA A 202 -4.23 2.98 18.85
CA ALA A 202 -4.98 2.59 20.04
C ALA A 202 -5.93 1.41 19.73
N SER A 203 -6.01 0.41 20.63
CA SER A 203 -6.89 -0.76 20.45
C SER A 203 -8.38 -0.37 20.30
N GLU A 204 -8.80 0.74 20.90
CA GLU A 204 -10.15 1.29 20.72
C GLU A 204 -10.47 1.67 19.27
N SER A 205 -9.44 1.99 18.46
CA SER A 205 -9.60 2.25 17.03
C SER A 205 -10.19 1.04 16.29
N LEU A 206 -10.05 -0.18 16.82
CA LEU A 206 -10.65 -1.37 16.19
C LEU A 206 -12.17 -1.31 16.10
N ASN A 207 -12.81 -0.61 17.03
CA ASN A 207 -14.27 -0.50 17.09
C ASN A 207 -14.80 0.64 16.22
N VAL A 208 -13.91 1.44 15.62
CA VAL A 208 -14.29 2.55 14.75
C VAL A 208 -14.94 2.00 13.50
N ARG A 209 -16.12 2.55 13.20
CA ARG A 209 -16.92 2.17 12.05
C ARG A 209 -16.60 3.08 10.87
N PRO A 210 -16.14 2.53 9.72
CA PRO A 210 -15.97 3.31 8.51
C PRO A 210 -17.23 4.12 8.14
N GLN A 211 -17.05 5.35 7.63
CA GLN A 211 -18.15 6.28 7.35
C GLN A 211 -19.19 5.72 6.37
N HIS A 212 -18.76 4.82 5.50
CA HIS A 212 -19.61 4.22 4.48
C HIS A 212 -19.71 2.70 4.60
N ALA A 213 -19.67 2.19 5.84
CA ALA A 213 -19.86 0.79 6.17
C ALA A 213 -21.11 0.21 5.51
N ASP A 214 -20.93 -0.87 4.76
CA ASP A 214 -21.95 -1.65 4.07
C ASP A 214 -21.60 -3.15 4.20
N PRO A 215 -21.98 -3.78 5.34
CA PRO A 215 -21.64 -5.17 5.61
C PRO A 215 -22.17 -6.15 4.57
N THR A 216 -23.29 -5.83 3.91
CA THR A 216 -23.87 -6.66 2.85
C THR A 216 -23.00 -6.64 1.60
N LEU A 217 -22.53 -5.46 1.17
CA LEU A 217 -21.59 -5.35 0.06
C LEU A 217 -20.26 -6.04 0.38
N VAL A 218 -19.76 -5.89 1.62
CA VAL A 218 -18.51 -6.56 2.05
C VAL A 218 -18.59 -8.07 1.89
N GLN A 219 -19.73 -8.70 2.22
CA GLN A 219 -19.88 -10.15 2.03
C GLN A 219 -19.74 -10.58 0.57
N LEU A 220 -20.18 -9.76 -0.38
CA LEU A 220 -19.98 -10.02 -1.81
C LEU A 220 -18.51 -9.85 -2.20
N LEU A 221 -17.86 -8.78 -1.73
CA LEU A 221 -16.46 -8.50 -2.01
C LEU A 221 -15.53 -9.57 -1.41
N VAL A 222 -15.85 -10.10 -0.23
CA VAL A 222 -15.09 -11.21 0.40
C VAL A 222 -15.09 -12.44 -0.51
N LYS A 223 -16.24 -12.81 -1.08
CA LYS A 223 -16.32 -13.96 -2.01
C LYS A 223 -15.44 -13.73 -3.24
N GLN A 224 -15.52 -12.54 -3.84
CA GLN A 224 -14.69 -12.17 -4.98
C GLN A 224 -13.18 -12.20 -4.63
N ALA A 225 -12.81 -11.72 -3.44
CA ALA A 225 -11.44 -11.74 -2.96
C ALA A 225 -10.91 -13.17 -2.73
N GLU A 226 -11.75 -14.05 -2.17
CA GLU A 226 -11.42 -15.47 -1.98
C GLU A 226 -11.25 -16.19 -3.33
N GLU A 227 -12.16 -15.98 -4.27
CA GLU A 227 -12.05 -16.50 -5.64
C GLU A 227 -10.77 -16.02 -6.33
N ALA A 228 -10.45 -14.73 -6.22
CA ALA A 228 -9.22 -14.18 -6.79
C ALA A 228 -7.95 -14.82 -6.20
N LEU A 229 -7.92 -15.07 -4.89
CA LEU A 229 -6.79 -15.76 -4.26
C LEU A 229 -6.67 -17.23 -4.72
N VAL A 230 -7.79 -17.93 -4.90
CA VAL A 230 -7.79 -19.32 -5.40
C VAL A 230 -7.26 -19.38 -6.83
N GLN A 231 -7.75 -18.51 -7.72
CA GLN A 231 -7.29 -18.45 -9.11
C GLN A 231 -5.78 -18.20 -9.22
N ARG A 232 -5.23 -17.37 -8.32
CA ARG A 232 -3.78 -17.10 -8.28
C ARG A 232 -2.95 -18.28 -7.82
N LYS A 233 -3.43 -19.06 -6.84
CA LYS A 233 -2.77 -20.32 -6.45
C LYS A 233 -2.70 -21.30 -7.62
N ILE A 234 -3.81 -21.45 -8.34
CA ILE A 234 -3.87 -22.32 -9.53
C ILE A 234 -2.87 -21.86 -10.60
N HIS A 235 -2.80 -20.56 -10.87
CA HIS A 235 -1.82 -20.02 -11.84
C HIS A 235 -0.37 -20.23 -11.38
N ALA A 236 -0.07 -20.06 -10.09
CA ALA A 236 1.24 -20.32 -9.52
C ALA A 236 1.67 -21.79 -9.69
N ASP A 237 0.75 -22.73 -9.48
CA ASP A 237 1.00 -24.17 -9.62
C ASP A 237 1.23 -24.57 -11.08
N LEU A 238 0.53 -23.94 -12.04
CA LEU A 238 0.66 -24.20 -13.47
C LEU A 238 1.97 -23.64 -14.07
N VAL A 239 2.49 -22.54 -13.55
CA VAL A 239 3.77 -21.94 -14.00
C VAL A 239 4.99 -22.69 -13.42
N GLN A 240 4.78 -23.54 -12.41
CA GLN A 240 5.81 -24.38 -11.78
C GLN A 240 5.90 -25.81 -12.37
N GLN A 241 5.05 -26.17 -13.34
CA GLN A 241 5.09 -27.44 -14.09
C GLN A 241 5.76 -27.26 -15.45
#